data_AF-A0A844EPR1-F1
#
_entry.id   AF-A0A844EPR1-F1
#
_cell.length_a   1.000
_cell.length_b   1.000
_cell.length_c   1.000
_cell.angle_alpha   90.00
_cell.angle_beta   90.00
_cell.angle_gamma   90.00
#
_symmetry.space_group_name_H-M   'P 1'
#
loop_
_entity.id
_entity.type
_entity.pdbx_description
1 polymer ?
#
loop_
_entity_poly.entity_id
_entity_poly.type
_entity_poly.pdbx_seq_one_letter_code
_entity_poly.pdbx_strand_id
1 'polypeptide(L)'
;YSEMNRNKRRFERASKELEAGQISGAVGTYANVPPFVEQYVCDSLGLRAQEITSQILPRDLHADYISTLALIATSLEEFATEIRGLQRSEIHEVEEHFDAGQKGSSA
;
A
#
# COMPACT_ATOMS: atom_id res chain seq x y z
N TYR A 1 -4.70 16.16 8.35
CA TYR A 1 -3.29 15.99 8.81
C TYR A 1 -3.09 14.81 9.76
N SER A 2 -3.66 14.82 10.98
CA SER A 2 -3.45 13.73 11.97
C SER A 2 -3.83 12.33 11.44
N GLU A 3 -4.90 12.25 10.66
CA GLU A 3 -5.31 11.02 9.98
C GLU A 3 -4.26 10.48 9.02
N MET A 4 -3.68 11.34 8.18
CA MET A 4 -2.61 10.94 7.26
C MET A 4 -1.36 10.48 8.00
N ASN A 5 -1.06 11.03 9.17
CA ASN A 5 0.02 10.51 10.02
C ASN A 5 -0.27 9.11 10.57
N ARG A 6 -1.53 8.80 10.89
CA ARG A 6 -1.92 7.41 11.25
C ARG A 6 -1.80 6.49 10.04
N ASN A 7 -2.25 6.92 8.88
CA ASN A 7 -2.16 6.18 7.63
C ASN A 7 -0.71 5.89 7.21
N LYS A 8 0.19 6.86 7.35
CA LYS A 8 1.62 6.67 7.12
C LYS A 8 2.20 5.55 8.00
N ARG A 9 1.92 5.58 9.31
CA ARG A 9 2.37 4.51 10.23
C ARG A 9 1.79 3.14 9.89
N ARG A 10 0.51 3.08 9.48
CA ARG A 10 -0.13 1.83 9.04
C ARG A 10 0.57 1.27 7.81
N PHE A 11 0.86 2.14 6.83
CA PHE A 11 1.54 1.76 5.60
C PHE A 11 2.98 1.30 5.87
N GLU A 12 3.76 2.04 6.65
CA GLU A 12 5.12 1.66 7.03
C GLU A 12 5.17 0.28 7.71
N ARG A 13 4.19 -0.03 8.55
CA ARG A 13 4.03 -1.37 9.14
C ARG A 13 3.70 -2.42 8.07
N ALA A 14 2.62 -2.22 7.31
CA ALA A 14 2.11 -3.23 6.38
C ALA A 14 3.06 -3.49 5.20
N SER A 15 3.76 -2.46 4.71
CA SER A 15 4.80 -2.59 3.69
C SER A 15 5.96 -3.43 4.21
N LYS A 16 6.51 -3.11 5.39
CA LYS A 16 7.60 -3.86 6.01
C LYS A 16 7.26 -5.34 6.26
N GLU A 17 6.01 -5.64 6.62
CA GLU A 17 5.54 -7.02 6.77
C GLU A 17 5.51 -7.77 5.42
N LEU A 18 5.04 -7.10 4.35
CA LEU A 18 4.95 -7.67 3.00
C LEU A 18 6.30 -7.75 2.26
N GLU A 19 7.28 -6.92 2.61
CA GLU A 19 8.66 -6.89 2.09
C GLU A 19 9.46 -8.14 2.50
N ALA A 20 8.95 -9.30 2.10
CA ALA A 20 9.48 -10.61 2.43
C ALA A 20 9.71 -11.47 1.17
N GLY A 21 10.79 -12.23 1.17
CA GLY A 21 11.13 -13.21 0.15
C GLY A 21 10.91 -14.64 0.65
N GLN A 22 10.83 -15.57 -0.31
CA GLN A 22 10.71 -17.02 -0.05
C GLN A 22 11.47 -17.81 -1.12
N ILE A 23 12.42 -18.65 -0.70
CA ILE A 23 13.16 -19.62 -1.53
C ILE A 23 13.38 -20.91 -0.72
N SER A 24 12.28 -21.47 -0.21
CA SER A 24 12.26 -22.64 0.70
C SER A 24 11.89 -23.96 0.00
N GLY A 25 11.74 -23.93 -1.32
CA GLY A 25 11.43 -25.10 -2.16
C GLY A 25 9.94 -25.44 -2.23
N ALA A 26 9.62 -26.63 -2.77
CA ALA A 26 8.28 -26.98 -3.23
C ALA A 26 7.17 -26.92 -2.15
N VAL A 27 7.51 -27.18 -0.90
CA VAL A 27 6.57 -27.23 0.23
C VAL A 27 7.07 -26.49 1.47
N GLY A 28 8.09 -25.63 1.32
CA GLY A 28 8.58 -24.79 2.42
C GLY A 28 9.52 -25.47 3.42
N THR A 29 10.08 -26.63 3.08
CA THR A 29 10.87 -27.47 4.01
C THR A 29 12.38 -27.40 3.78
N TYR A 30 12.86 -26.63 2.80
CA TYR A 30 14.28 -26.56 2.41
C TYR A 30 14.89 -27.90 1.96
N ALA A 31 14.06 -28.89 1.60
CA ALA A 31 14.52 -30.25 1.28
C ALA A 31 15.53 -30.32 0.13
N ASN A 32 15.40 -29.44 -0.87
CA ASN A 32 16.26 -29.41 -2.06
C ASN A 32 17.00 -28.08 -2.24
N VAL A 33 16.80 -27.12 -1.34
CA VAL A 33 17.41 -25.79 -1.41
C VAL A 33 17.90 -25.40 -0.02
N PRO A 34 19.22 -25.22 0.19
CA PRO A 34 19.75 -24.80 1.48
C PRO A 34 19.22 -23.41 1.89
N PRO A 35 18.91 -23.17 3.19
CA PRO A 35 18.41 -21.87 3.67
C PRO A 35 19.31 -20.67 3.34
N PHE A 36 20.63 -20.88 3.21
CA PHE A 36 21.57 -19.83 2.81
C PHE A 36 21.22 -19.18 1.46
N VAL A 37 20.63 -19.93 0.52
CA VAL A 37 20.23 -19.38 -0.79
C VAL A 37 19.14 -18.32 -0.62
N GLU A 38 18.15 -18.57 0.23
CA GLU A 38 17.10 -17.61 0.54
C GLU A 38 17.70 -16.36 1.19
N GLN A 39 18.55 -16.53 2.21
CA GLN A 39 19.21 -15.43 2.90
C GLN A 39 20.01 -14.55 1.93
N TYR A 40 20.88 -15.17 1.12
CA TYR A 40 21.73 -14.46 0.17
C TYR A 40 20.92 -13.63 -0.84
N VAL A 41 19.83 -14.20 -1.38
CA VAL A 41 19.00 -13.50 -2.36
C VAL A 41 18.17 -12.41 -1.70
N CYS A 42 17.57 -12.68 -0.54
CA CYS A 42 16.77 -11.68 0.19
C CYS A 42 17.64 -10.48 0.58
N ASP A 43 18.84 -10.71 1.11
CA ASP A 43 19.78 -9.63 1.46
C ASP A 43 20.18 -8.81 0.23
N SER A 44 20.44 -9.47 -0.91
CA SER A 44 20.78 -8.81 -2.17
C SER A 44 19.65 -7.95 -2.73
N LEU A 45 18.40 -8.26 -2.38
CA LEU A 45 17.20 -7.54 -2.81
C LEU A 45 16.66 -6.57 -1.75
N GLY A 46 17.27 -6.53 -0.55
CA GLY A 46 16.76 -5.72 0.56
C GLY A 46 15.44 -6.23 1.13
N LEU A 47 15.17 -7.53 1.02
CA LEU A 47 13.98 -8.20 1.55
C LEU A 47 14.30 -8.98 2.82
N ARG A 48 13.29 -9.20 3.65
CA ARG A 48 13.37 -10.12 4.79
C ARG A 48 13.10 -11.56 4.32
N ALA A 49 13.86 -12.54 4.78
CA ALA A 49 13.50 -13.95 4.60
C ALA A 49 12.27 -14.30 5.46
N GLN A 50 11.24 -14.94 4.88
CA GLN A 50 10.04 -15.32 5.62
C GLN A 50 10.26 -16.61 6.44
N GLU A 51 10.16 -16.50 7.77
CA GLU A 51 10.53 -17.55 8.73
C GLU A 51 9.96 -18.95 8.42
N ILE A 52 8.65 -19.00 8.15
CA ILE A 52 7.94 -20.23 7.79
C ILE A 52 7.07 -19.94 6.59
N THR A 53 7.21 -20.78 5.57
CA THR A 53 6.49 -20.67 4.31
C THR A 53 5.98 -22.04 3.88
N SER A 54 5.06 -22.02 2.92
CA SER A 54 4.68 -23.22 2.17
C SER A 54 5.38 -23.16 0.81
N GLN A 55 4.71 -23.57 -0.28
CA GLN A 55 5.17 -23.25 -1.63
C GLN A 55 5.15 -21.74 -1.92
N ILE A 56 4.32 -20.99 -1.20
CA ILE A 56 4.13 -19.54 -1.38
C ILE A 56 4.26 -18.80 -0.05
N LEU A 57 4.45 -17.49 -0.16
CA LEU A 57 4.31 -16.57 0.97
C LEU A 57 2.89 -16.62 1.56
N PRO A 58 2.75 -16.50 2.89
CA PRO A 58 1.46 -16.36 3.55
C PRO A 58 0.65 -15.18 2.99
N ARG A 59 -0.62 -15.43 2.66
CA ARG A 59 -1.47 -14.42 1.98
C ARG A 59 -2.12 -13.41 2.94
N ASP A 60 -2.06 -13.65 4.24
CA ASP A 60 -2.39 -12.67 5.26
C ASP A 60 -1.53 -11.40 5.14
N LEU A 61 -0.24 -11.52 4.82
CA LEU A 61 0.64 -10.38 4.54
C LEU A 61 0.09 -9.49 3.42
N HIS A 62 -0.43 -10.12 2.36
CA HIS A 62 -0.99 -9.44 1.20
C HIS A 62 -2.34 -8.81 1.53
N ALA A 63 -3.16 -9.52 2.31
CA ALA A 63 -4.45 -9.02 2.77
C ALA A 63 -4.31 -7.79 3.67
N ASP A 64 -3.35 -7.79 4.62
CA ASP A 64 -3.08 -6.64 5.48
C ASP A 64 -2.58 -5.43 4.68
N TYR A 65 -1.68 -5.65 3.70
CA TYR A 65 -1.21 -4.61 2.81
C TYR A 65 -2.35 -3.98 1.98
N ILE A 66 -3.16 -4.80 1.32
CA ILE A 66 -4.29 -4.32 0.50
C ILE A 66 -5.34 -3.62 1.37
N SER A 67 -5.62 -4.15 2.57
CA SER A 67 -6.56 -3.52 3.51
C SER A 67 -6.05 -2.15 3.98
N THR A 68 -4.74 -2.03 4.19
CA THR A 68 -4.10 -0.76 4.55
C THR A 68 -4.21 0.25 3.40
N LEU A 69 -3.97 -0.17 2.15
CA LEU A 69 -4.15 0.68 0.98
C LEU A 69 -5.61 1.12 0.82
N ALA A 70 -6.56 0.20 1.00
CA ALA A 70 -7.98 0.51 0.93
C ALA A 70 -8.37 1.56 1.97
N LEU A 71 -7.88 1.44 3.21
CA LEU A 71 -8.14 2.42 4.26
C LEU A 71 -7.59 3.81 3.92
N ILE A 72 -6.40 3.89 3.33
CA ILE A 72 -5.81 5.15 2.86
C ILE A 72 -6.68 5.76 1.75
N ALA A 73 -7.11 4.95 0.80
CA ALA A 73 -7.97 5.39 -0.29
C ALA A 73 -9.32 5.93 0.23
N THR A 74 -9.90 5.28 1.25
CA THR A 74 -11.13 5.77 1.91
C THR A 74 -10.91 7.12 2.58
N SER A 75 -9.79 7.34 3.26
CA SER A 75 -9.45 8.67 3.81
C SER A 75 -9.35 9.75 2.71
N LEU A 76 -8.77 9.41 1.55
CA LEU A 76 -8.68 10.35 0.43
C LEU A 76 -10.06 10.63 -0.18
N GLU A 77 -10.93 9.62 -0.24
CA GLU A 77 -12.32 9.78 -0.67
C GLU A 77 -13.10 10.71 0.26
N GLU A 78 -12.94 10.59 1.57
CA GLU A 78 -13.53 11.51 2.55
C GLU A 78 -13.11 12.97 2.27
N PHE A 79 -11.82 13.23 2.07
CA PHE A 79 -11.32 14.57 1.79
C PHE A 79 -11.82 15.11 0.44
N ALA A 80 -11.86 14.25 -0.60
CA ALA A 80 -12.37 14.62 -1.90
C ALA A 80 -13.87 14.94 -1.86
N THR A 81 -14.65 14.19 -1.07
CA THR A 81 -16.08 14.43 -0.86
C THR A 81 -16.31 15.78 -0.16
N GLU A 82 -15.48 16.15 0.83
CA GLU A 82 -15.55 17.46 1.47
C GLU A 82 -15.21 18.60 0.50
N ILE A 83 -14.13 18.48 -0.28
CA ILE A 83 -13.73 19.47 -1.30
C ILE A 83 -14.88 19.68 -2.30
N ARG A 84 -15.46 18.59 -2.81
CA ARG A 84 -16.61 18.65 -3.72
C ARG A 84 -17.82 19.35 -3.08
N GLY A 85 -18.04 19.13 -1.79
CA GLY A 85 -19.11 19.79 -1.03
C GLY A 85 -18.90 21.30 -0.95
N LEU A 86 -17.70 21.71 -0.54
CA LEU A 86 -17.33 23.12 -0.36
C LEU A 86 -17.20 23.90 -1.68
N GLN A 87 -16.91 23.22 -2.79
CA GLN A 87 -16.83 23.82 -4.13
C GLN A 87 -18.20 23.99 -4.83
N ARG A 88 -19.29 23.49 -4.25
CA ARG A 88 -20.64 23.70 -4.81
C ARG A 88 -20.94 25.18 -5.02
N SER A 89 -21.63 25.51 -6.11
CA SER A 89 -21.93 26.90 -6.49
C SER A 89 -22.68 27.70 -5.41
N GLU A 90 -23.46 27.03 -4.55
CA GLU A 90 -24.19 27.70 -3.47
C GLU A 90 -23.32 28.01 -2.23
N ILE A 91 -22.14 27.41 -2.12
CA ILE A 91 -21.23 27.49 -0.96
C ILE A 91 -19.94 28.23 -1.38
N HIS A 92 -19.21 27.65 -2.34
CA HIS A 92 -18.01 28.21 -2.96
C HIS A 92 -16.95 28.72 -1.95
N GLU A 93 -16.66 27.92 -0.94
CA GLU A 93 -15.63 28.23 0.07
C GLU A 93 -14.22 27.80 -0.37
N VAL A 94 -14.14 26.78 -1.22
CA VAL A 94 -12.90 26.28 -1.81
C VAL A 94 -13.13 25.96 -3.29
N GLU A 95 -12.06 25.90 -4.07
CA GLU A 95 -12.10 25.47 -5.46
C GLU A 95 -10.82 24.68 -5.80
N GLU A 96 -10.97 23.58 -6.54
CA GLU A 96 -9.82 22.92 -7.16
C GLU A 96 -9.10 23.87 -8.13
N HIS A 97 -7.77 23.79 -8.16
CA HIS A 97 -6.98 24.61 -9.08
C HIS A 97 -7.39 24.36 -10.52
N PHE A 98 -7.55 25.44 -11.28
CA PHE A 98 -8.03 25.41 -12.66
C PHE A 98 -7.07 26.22 -13.55
N ASP A 99 -6.46 25.56 -14.53
CA ASP A 99 -5.44 26.17 -15.37
C ASP A 99 -6.03 27.15 -16.40
N ALA A 100 -5.24 28.16 -16.76
CA ALA A 100 -5.59 29.08 -17.83
C ALA A 100 -5.77 28.32 -19.16
N GLY A 101 -7.00 28.33 -19.70
CA GLY A 101 -7.36 27.61 -20.92
C GLY A 101 -7.90 26.19 -20.69
N GLN A 102 -7.90 25.70 -19.44
CA GLN A 102 -8.65 24.51 -19.08
C GLN A 102 -10.15 24.78 -19.36
N LYS A 103 -10.83 23.82 -19.98
CA LYS A 103 -12.27 23.90 -20.23
C LYS A 103 -12.98 22.98 -19.25
N GLY A 104 -13.88 23.54 -18.44
CA GLY A 104 -14.63 22.75 -17.46
C GLY A 104 -15.81 22.08 -18.14
N SER A 105 -16.59 22.90 -18.85
CA SER A 105 -17.66 22.52 -19.74
C SER A 105 -17.57 23.40 -20.99
N SER A 106 -17.97 22.88 -22.14
CA SER A 106 -17.83 23.54 -23.44
C SER A 106 -19.10 24.27 -23.92
N ALA A 107 -20.13 24.35 -23.07
CA ALA A 107 -21.42 24.94 -23.39
C ALA A 107 -21.40 26.47 -23.28
#